data_AF-A0A924U9X0-F1
#
_entry.id   AF-A0A924U9X0-F1
#
_cell.length_a   1.000
_cell.length_b   1.000
_cell.length_c   1.000
_cell.angle_alpha   90.00
_cell.angle_beta   90.00
_cell.angle_gamma   90.00
#
_symmetry.space_group_name_H-M   'P 1'
#
loop_
_entity.id
_entity.type
_entity.pdbx_description
1 polymer ?
#
loop_
_entity_poly.entity_id
_entity_poly.type
_entity_poly.pdbx_seq_one_letter_code
_entity_poly.pdbx_strand_id
1 'polypeptide(L)'
;DSIILCTGYKHHFPFLPDDLRLKTANRLASADLYKGVVWLHNTKLFYIGMQDQWFTFNMFGAQAWWVRDAIMGRIAIPDDMASLVKDVTDRVASEDAGQDAHDAIHYQGDYVKELIAETDYPSFDVEGACGAFYAWKDHKKKDIMTFRDNAHKSVITGTLAPTHHTPWKDALEDSMESFLKN
;
A
#
# COMPACT_ATOMS: atom_id res chain seq x y z
N ASP A 1 14.95 -32.38 -8.11
CA ASP A 1 14.10 -31.38 -8.80
C ASP A 1 12.81 -31.16 -8.03
N SER A 2 12.28 -29.94 -8.07
CA SER A 2 11.10 -29.51 -7.30
C SER A 2 10.24 -28.54 -8.12
N ILE A 3 8.94 -28.48 -7.83
CA ILE A 3 7.99 -27.51 -8.39
C ILE A 3 7.56 -26.55 -7.28
N ILE A 4 7.64 -25.24 -7.53
CA ILE A 4 7.18 -24.19 -6.61
C ILE A 4 6.19 -23.30 -7.36
N LEU A 5 4.95 -23.20 -6.85
CA LEU A 5 3.88 -22.42 -7.47
C LEU A 5 3.76 -21.03 -6.82
N CYS A 6 4.38 -20.03 -7.44
CA CYS A 6 4.29 -18.62 -7.02
C CYS A 6 3.10 -17.90 -7.70
N THR A 7 1.90 -18.50 -7.67
CA THR A 7 0.71 -18.07 -8.44
C THR A 7 -0.22 -17.11 -7.69
N GLY A 8 0.30 -16.40 -6.69
CA GLY A 8 -0.44 -15.40 -5.92
C GLY A 8 -1.41 -15.97 -4.89
N TYR A 9 -2.34 -15.12 -4.43
CA TYR A 9 -3.28 -15.38 -3.35
C TYR A 9 -4.69 -14.91 -3.72
N LYS A 10 -5.68 -15.24 -2.88
CA LYS A 10 -7.07 -14.81 -3.02
C LYS A 10 -7.51 -14.05 -1.78
N HIS A 11 -8.30 -12.98 -1.96
CA HIS A 11 -9.10 -12.41 -0.87
C HIS A 11 -10.14 -13.45 -0.44
N HIS A 12 -9.96 -14.00 0.76
CA HIS A 12 -10.79 -15.09 1.27
C HIS A 12 -11.16 -14.86 2.75
N PHE A 13 -12.46 -14.68 3.00
CA PHE A 13 -12.99 -14.40 4.33
C PHE A 13 -14.04 -15.45 4.70
N PRO A 14 -13.64 -16.64 5.17
CA PRO A 14 -14.57 -17.73 5.48
C PRO A 14 -15.46 -17.44 6.70
N PHE A 15 -15.16 -16.39 7.45
CA PHE A 15 -15.87 -15.95 8.65
C PHE A 15 -16.95 -14.89 8.37
N LEU A 16 -17.09 -14.42 7.11
CA LEU A 16 -18.08 -13.40 6.75
C LEU A 16 -19.21 -13.99 5.87
N PRO A 17 -20.48 -13.67 6.18
CA PRO A 17 -21.61 -13.94 5.30
C PRO A 17 -21.53 -13.11 4.01
N ASP A 18 -22.31 -13.49 3.00
CA ASP A 18 -22.23 -12.93 1.65
C ASP A 18 -22.50 -11.42 1.56
N ASP A 19 -23.35 -10.88 2.43
CA ASP A 19 -23.70 -9.45 2.52
C ASP A 19 -22.58 -8.58 3.12
N LEU A 20 -21.65 -9.19 3.85
CA LEU A 20 -20.51 -8.50 4.46
C LEU A 20 -19.18 -8.82 3.77
N ARG A 21 -19.12 -9.85 2.92
CA ARG A 21 -17.87 -10.42 2.40
C ARG A 21 -17.39 -9.70 1.15
N LEU A 22 -16.29 -8.96 1.29
CA LEU A 22 -15.56 -8.34 0.17
C LEU A 22 -15.18 -9.39 -0.88
N LYS A 23 -15.46 -9.07 -2.15
CA LYS A 23 -15.02 -9.81 -3.33
C LYS A 23 -14.32 -8.84 -4.27
N THR A 24 -13.01 -8.95 -4.38
CA THR A 24 -12.20 -8.05 -5.21
C THR A 24 -11.06 -8.81 -5.88
N ALA A 25 -10.56 -8.27 -6.99
CA ALA A 25 -9.26 -8.65 -7.52
C ALA A 25 -8.14 -8.06 -6.63
N ASN A 26 -6.92 -8.62 -6.75
CA ASN A 26 -5.73 -7.98 -6.20
C ASN A 26 -5.29 -6.86 -7.15
N ARG A 27 -5.59 -5.61 -6.78
CA ARG A 27 -5.36 -4.38 -7.54
C ARG A 27 -5.28 -3.18 -6.59
N LEU A 28 -4.92 -1.99 -7.09
CA LEU A 28 -4.78 -0.78 -6.27
C LEU A 28 -6.14 -0.16 -5.90
N ALA A 29 -7.13 -0.20 -6.80
CA ALA A 29 -8.50 0.23 -6.52
C ALA A 29 -9.38 -0.98 -6.15
N SER A 30 -9.40 -1.35 -4.87
CA SER A 30 -10.24 -2.46 -4.39
C SER A 30 -11.73 -2.21 -4.64
N ALA A 31 -12.43 -3.25 -5.12
CA ALA A 31 -13.86 -3.16 -5.41
C ALA A 31 -14.67 -2.88 -4.15
N ASP A 32 -15.77 -2.13 -4.31
CA ASP A 32 -16.79 -1.89 -3.28
C ASP A 32 -16.25 -1.33 -1.95
N LEU A 33 -15.14 -0.59 -1.99
CA LEU A 33 -14.58 0.12 -0.83
C LEU A 33 -14.52 1.63 -1.09
N TYR A 34 -15.49 2.38 -0.56
CA TYR A 34 -15.43 3.85 -0.56
C TYR A 34 -14.20 4.31 0.23
N LYS A 35 -13.45 5.26 -0.34
CA LYS A 35 -12.13 5.71 0.17
C LYS A 35 -11.14 4.54 0.35
N GLY A 36 -11.37 3.43 -0.33
CA GLY A 36 -10.61 2.20 -0.19
C GLY A 36 -10.75 1.51 1.18
N VAL A 37 -11.67 1.95 2.06
CA VAL A 37 -11.78 1.41 3.42
C VAL A 37 -13.20 1.13 3.90
N VAL A 38 -14.23 1.79 3.35
CA VAL A 38 -15.63 1.65 3.81
C VAL A 38 -16.40 0.69 2.90
N TRP A 39 -16.95 -0.38 3.47
CA TRP A 39 -17.76 -1.34 2.70
C TRP A 39 -19.06 -0.69 2.22
N LEU A 40 -19.26 -0.61 0.90
CA LEU A 40 -20.42 0.09 0.31
C LEU A 40 -21.75 -0.44 0.84
N HIS A 41 -21.86 -1.76 1.00
CA HIS A 41 -23.14 -2.42 1.33
C HIS A 41 -23.47 -2.39 2.83
N ASN A 42 -22.53 -1.91 3.66
CA ASN A 42 -22.75 -1.60 5.07
C ASN A 42 -21.63 -0.65 5.56
N THR A 43 -21.91 0.65 5.61
CA THR A 43 -20.92 1.70 5.93
C THR A 43 -20.42 1.70 7.38
N LYS A 44 -20.87 0.73 8.20
CA LYS A 44 -20.33 0.45 9.54
C LYS A 44 -19.28 -0.67 9.53
N LEU A 45 -19.06 -1.32 8.40
CA LEU A 45 -18.01 -2.31 8.18
C LEU A 45 -16.86 -1.68 7.39
N PHE A 46 -15.64 -1.93 7.84
CA PHE A 46 -14.43 -1.38 7.25
C PHE A 46 -13.43 -2.48 6.92
N TYR A 47 -12.62 -2.24 5.90
CA TYR A 47 -11.53 -3.08 5.46
C TYR A 47 -10.24 -2.26 5.40
N ILE A 48 -9.12 -2.82 5.88
CA ILE A 48 -7.81 -2.15 5.88
C ILE A 48 -6.83 -3.01 5.07
N GLY A 49 -6.04 -2.38 4.21
CA GLY A 49 -4.96 -3.03 3.46
C GLY A 49 -5.42 -4.09 2.46
N MET A 50 -6.61 -3.95 1.89
CA MET A 50 -7.15 -4.89 0.89
C MET A 50 -6.65 -4.62 -0.53
N GLN A 51 -6.03 -3.47 -0.75
CA GLN A 51 -5.35 -3.11 -1.99
C GLN A 51 -4.08 -3.95 -2.18
N ASP A 52 -3.67 -4.12 -3.44
CA ASP A 52 -2.31 -4.54 -3.77
C ASP A 52 -1.29 -3.45 -3.36
N GLN A 53 -0.04 -3.81 -3.10
CA GLN A 53 0.81 -3.00 -2.21
C GLN A 53 2.14 -2.58 -2.84
N TRP A 54 2.23 -1.29 -3.20
CA TRP A 54 3.50 -0.55 -3.27
C TRP A 54 3.82 0.07 -1.90
N PHE A 55 2.92 0.90 -1.39
CA PHE A 55 2.92 1.41 -0.03
C PHE A 55 2.26 0.39 0.91
N THR A 56 2.82 0.26 2.12
CA THR A 56 2.35 -0.69 3.14
C THR A 56 2.06 0.02 4.46
N PHE A 57 3.03 0.09 5.38
CA PHE A 57 2.80 0.51 6.77
C PHE A 57 2.18 1.91 6.89
N ASN A 58 2.70 2.89 6.16
CA ASN A 58 2.14 4.26 6.18
C ASN A 58 0.78 4.35 5.49
N MET A 59 0.49 3.51 4.49
CA MET A 59 -0.85 3.39 3.91
C MET A 59 -1.83 2.81 4.93
N PHE A 60 -1.46 1.75 5.64
CA PHE A 60 -2.30 1.18 6.70
C PHE A 60 -2.52 2.18 7.84
N GLY A 61 -1.49 2.98 8.18
CA GLY A 61 -1.60 4.09 9.12
C GLY A 61 -2.62 5.13 8.66
N ALA A 62 -2.52 5.62 7.42
CA ALA A 62 -3.46 6.58 6.86
C ALA A 62 -4.89 6.03 6.82
N GLN A 63 -5.08 4.79 6.37
CA GLN A 63 -6.36 4.10 6.36
C GLN A 63 -6.97 3.97 7.77
N ALA A 64 -6.17 3.56 8.75
CA ALA A 64 -6.62 3.39 10.13
C ALA A 64 -7.05 4.73 10.76
N TRP A 65 -6.30 5.81 10.53
CA TRP A 65 -6.67 7.15 11.00
C TRP A 65 -7.97 7.64 10.36
N TRP A 66 -8.13 7.41 9.05
CA TRP A 66 -9.32 7.80 8.33
C TRP A 66 -10.56 7.05 8.85
N VAL A 67 -10.45 5.73 9.00
CA VAL A 67 -11.53 4.90 9.57
C VAL A 67 -11.85 5.30 11.02
N ARG A 68 -10.84 5.58 11.84
CA ARG A 68 -11.03 6.09 13.20
C ARG A 68 -11.88 7.37 13.19
N ASP A 69 -11.53 8.33 12.35
CA ASP A 69 -12.22 9.62 12.30
C ASP A 69 -13.64 9.51 11.73
N ALA A 70 -13.89 8.55 10.82
CA ALA A 70 -15.24 8.21 10.38
C ALA A 70 -16.08 7.61 11.53
N ILE A 71 -15.52 6.65 12.29
CA ILE A 71 -16.19 6.03 13.45
C ILE A 71 -16.48 7.07 14.55
N MET A 72 -15.58 8.03 14.75
CA MET A 72 -15.75 9.11 15.73
C MET A 72 -16.67 10.24 15.26
N GLY A 73 -17.19 10.18 14.02
CA GLY A 73 -18.05 11.22 13.44
C GLY A 73 -17.32 12.53 13.11
N ARG A 74 -15.99 12.51 13.01
CA ARG A 74 -15.17 13.65 12.56
C ARG A 74 -15.16 13.75 11.04
N ILE A 75 -15.25 12.61 10.36
CA ILE A 75 -15.45 12.50 8.92
C ILE A 75 -16.85 11.94 8.69
N ALA A 76 -17.66 12.65 7.90
CA ALA A 76 -18.98 12.17 7.50
C ALA A 76 -18.83 11.24 6.29
N ILE A 77 -19.36 10.02 6.39
CA ILE A 77 -19.53 9.14 5.24
C ILE A 77 -20.84 9.54 4.55
N PRO A 78 -20.86 9.74 3.22
CA PRO A 78 -22.10 9.99 2.48
C PRO A 78 -23.15 8.91 2.76
N ASP A 79 -24.41 9.32 2.90
CA ASP A 79 -25.54 8.40 3.05
C ASP A 79 -26.09 7.92 1.71
N ASP A 80 -25.72 8.58 0.62
CA ASP A 80 -26.16 8.26 -0.73
C ASP A 80 -25.22 7.25 -1.41
N MET A 81 -25.80 6.14 -1.86
CA MET A 81 -25.06 5.05 -2.52
C MET A 81 -24.41 5.49 -3.84
N ALA A 82 -24.97 6.51 -4.52
CA ALA A 82 -24.44 6.97 -5.80
C ALA A 82 -23.05 7.61 -5.64
N SER A 83 -22.84 8.43 -4.62
CA SER A 83 -21.54 9.03 -4.30
C SER A 83 -20.51 7.97 -3.93
N LEU A 84 -20.91 6.97 -3.13
CA LEU A 84 -19.99 5.92 -2.71
C LEU A 84 -19.54 5.03 -3.90
N VAL A 85 -20.47 4.67 -4.79
CA VAL A 85 -20.16 3.93 -6.04
C VAL A 85 -19.32 4.78 -6.99
N LYS A 86 -19.60 6.08 -7.07
CA LYS A 86 -18.83 7.00 -7.92
C LYS A 86 -17.37 7.07 -7.50
N ASP A 87 -17.08 7.17 -6.20
CA ASP A 87 -15.70 7.15 -5.67
C ASP A 87 -14.94 5.90 -6.14
N VAL A 88 -15.54 4.71 -5.98
CA VAL A 88 -14.90 3.45 -6.41
C VAL A 88 -14.71 3.42 -7.93
N THR A 89 -15.70 3.88 -8.69
CA THR A 89 -15.64 3.91 -10.16
C THR A 89 -14.55 4.85 -10.66
N ASP A 90 -14.45 6.05 -10.09
CA ASP A 90 -13.42 7.04 -10.43
C ASP A 90 -12.02 6.48 -10.08
N ARG A 91 -11.87 5.81 -8.92
CA ARG A 91 -10.61 5.17 -8.50
C ARG A 91 -10.18 4.07 -9.46
N VAL A 92 -11.11 3.20 -9.88
CA VAL A 92 -10.84 2.14 -10.86
C VAL A 92 -10.43 2.74 -12.21
N ALA A 93 -11.17 3.74 -12.69
CA ALA A 93 -10.85 4.41 -13.96
C ALA A 93 -9.48 5.10 -13.92
N SER A 94 -9.12 5.72 -12.79
CA SER A 94 -7.82 6.36 -12.62
C SER A 94 -6.68 5.35 -12.50
N GLU A 95 -6.90 4.18 -11.89
CA GLU A 95 -5.91 3.09 -11.90
C GLU A 95 -5.73 2.54 -13.32
N ASP A 96 -6.83 2.25 -14.02
CA ASP A 96 -6.84 1.67 -15.38
C ASP A 96 -6.22 2.60 -16.43
N ALA A 97 -6.15 3.91 -16.16
CA ALA A 97 -5.50 4.90 -17.03
C ALA A 97 -3.96 4.88 -16.93
N GLY A 98 -3.40 4.30 -15.86
CA GLY A 98 -1.95 4.15 -15.68
C GLY A 98 -1.35 3.16 -16.66
N GLN A 99 -0.12 3.43 -17.11
CA GLN A 99 0.54 2.65 -18.17
C GLN A 99 1.66 1.78 -17.63
N ASP A 100 2.32 2.21 -16.57
CA ASP A 100 3.46 1.50 -16.02
C ASP A 100 3.49 1.53 -14.48
N ALA A 101 4.57 0.97 -13.90
CA ALA A 101 4.67 0.90 -12.45
C ALA A 101 4.92 2.27 -11.80
N HIS A 102 5.46 3.27 -12.51
CA HIS A 102 5.62 4.61 -11.95
C HIS A 102 4.25 5.25 -11.78
N ASP A 103 3.36 5.13 -12.77
CA ASP A 103 1.97 5.56 -12.63
C ASP A 103 1.26 4.84 -11.48
N ALA A 104 1.46 3.53 -11.36
CA ALA A 104 0.89 2.70 -10.29
C ALA A 104 1.41 3.11 -8.89
N ILE A 105 2.71 3.40 -8.75
CA ILE A 105 3.32 3.91 -7.51
C ILE A 105 2.75 5.29 -7.18
N HIS A 106 2.67 6.18 -8.16
CA HIS A 106 2.17 7.54 -7.97
C HIS A 106 0.69 7.53 -7.57
N TYR A 107 -0.14 6.72 -8.23
CA TYR A 107 -1.55 6.51 -7.88
C TYR A 107 -1.73 6.14 -6.40
N GLN A 108 -0.95 5.16 -5.91
CA GLN A 108 -1.07 4.75 -4.50
C GLN A 108 -0.45 5.78 -3.54
N GLY A 109 0.56 6.53 -3.98
CA GLY A 109 1.07 7.69 -3.25
C GLY A 109 0.00 8.78 -3.08
N ASP A 110 -0.74 9.09 -4.14
CA ASP A 110 -1.85 10.06 -4.10
C ASP A 110 -2.98 9.58 -3.19
N TYR A 111 -3.31 8.29 -3.21
CA TYR A 111 -4.25 7.70 -2.26
C TYR A 111 -3.81 7.89 -0.80
N VAL A 112 -2.53 7.67 -0.49
CA VAL A 112 -1.99 7.92 0.86
C VAL A 112 -2.09 9.40 1.23
N LYS A 113 -1.73 10.32 0.31
CA LYS A 113 -1.81 11.77 0.53
C LYS A 113 -3.25 12.23 0.77
N GLU A 114 -4.21 11.70 0.00
CA GLU A 114 -5.64 11.96 0.16
C GLU A 114 -6.10 11.64 1.58
N LEU A 115 -5.83 10.42 2.06
CA LEU A 115 -6.29 10.00 3.39
C LEU A 115 -5.61 10.77 4.53
N ILE A 116 -4.32 11.06 4.39
CA ILE A 116 -3.59 11.86 5.39
C ILE A 116 -4.17 13.27 5.48
N ALA A 117 -4.49 13.90 4.35
CA ALA A 117 -5.00 15.27 4.31
C ALA A 117 -6.37 15.43 4.99
N GLU A 118 -7.13 14.36 5.16
CA GLU A 118 -8.45 14.36 5.79
C GLU A 118 -8.42 14.07 7.30
N THR A 119 -7.24 13.86 7.88
CA THR A 119 -7.09 13.45 9.29
C THR A 119 -6.00 14.24 10.01
N ASP A 120 -5.81 13.97 11.30
CA ASP A 120 -4.67 14.46 12.08
C ASP A 120 -3.40 13.57 11.98
N TYR A 121 -3.34 12.63 11.03
CA TYR A 121 -2.14 11.82 10.81
C TYR A 121 -0.96 12.71 10.41
N PRO A 122 0.23 12.58 11.05
CA PRO A 122 1.39 13.38 10.68
C PRO A 122 1.76 13.18 9.21
N SER A 123 1.77 14.26 8.45
CA SER A 123 2.21 14.22 7.05
C SER A 123 3.70 13.90 6.95
N PHE A 124 4.09 13.29 5.83
CA PHE A 124 5.47 12.95 5.49
C PHE A 124 5.72 13.14 4.00
N ASP A 125 6.99 13.09 3.59
CA ASP A 125 7.38 13.26 2.18
C ASP A 125 7.03 12.02 1.34
N VAL A 126 5.77 11.94 0.91
CA VAL A 126 5.25 10.86 0.06
C VAL A 126 5.90 10.89 -1.33
N GLU A 127 6.20 12.07 -1.87
CA GLU A 127 6.90 12.19 -3.17
C GLU A 127 8.33 11.65 -3.08
N GLY A 128 9.03 11.92 -1.99
CA GLY A 128 10.32 11.31 -1.69
C GLY A 128 10.22 9.78 -1.61
N ALA A 129 9.13 9.24 -1.05
CA ALA A 129 8.91 7.80 -0.98
C ALA A 129 8.66 7.20 -2.38
N CYS A 130 7.88 7.87 -3.23
CA CYS A 130 7.73 7.52 -4.64
C CYS A 130 9.09 7.52 -5.36
N GLY A 131 9.92 8.54 -5.13
CA GLY A 131 11.28 8.61 -5.66
C GLY A 131 12.16 7.44 -5.22
N ALA A 132 12.04 6.99 -3.98
CA ALA A 132 12.73 5.79 -3.49
C ALA A 132 12.26 4.51 -4.20
N PHE A 133 10.96 4.37 -4.47
CA PHE A 133 10.44 3.25 -5.27
C PHE A 133 10.91 3.27 -6.72
N TYR A 134 11.01 4.45 -7.36
CA TYR A 134 11.55 4.56 -8.71
C TYR A 134 13.00 4.09 -8.77
N ALA A 135 13.83 4.56 -7.84
CA ALA A 135 15.22 4.11 -7.71
C ALA A 135 15.31 2.60 -7.46
N TRP A 136 14.46 2.05 -6.60
CA TRP A 136 14.38 0.60 -6.35
C TRP A 136 14.00 -0.19 -7.62
N LYS A 137 13.06 0.30 -8.43
CA LYS A 137 12.69 -0.34 -9.70
C LYS A 137 13.87 -0.34 -10.67
N ASP A 138 14.61 0.76 -10.75
CA ASP A 138 15.77 0.85 -11.63
C ASP A 138 16.95 -0.02 -11.15
N HIS A 139 17.17 -0.14 -9.83
CA HIS A 139 18.11 -1.11 -9.27
C HIS A 139 17.73 -2.56 -9.65
N LYS A 140 16.44 -2.92 -9.57
CA LYS A 140 15.96 -4.25 -9.98
C LYS A 140 16.11 -4.52 -11.48
N LYS A 141 15.91 -3.50 -12.34
CA LYS A 141 16.17 -3.62 -13.79
C LYS A 141 17.66 -3.76 -14.08
N LYS A 142 18.51 -3.03 -13.36
CA LYS A 142 19.95 -3.05 -13.53
C LYS A 142 20.52 -4.43 -13.17
N ASP A 143 20.15 -4.97 -12.03
CA ASP A 143 20.54 -6.32 -11.61
C ASP A 143 19.57 -6.86 -10.56
N ILE A 144 18.82 -7.90 -10.95
CA ILE A 144 17.81 -8.52 -10.10
C ILE A 144 18.40 -9.30 -8.92
N MET A 145 19.69 -9.65 -8.95
CA MET A 145 20.35 -10.41 -7.89
C MET A 145 21.12 -9.50 -6.90
N THR A 146 21.35 -8.23 -7.23
CA THR A 146 22.09 -7.27 -6.38
C THR A 146 21.31 -6.01 -6.03
N PHE A 147 20.02 -5.91 -6.40
CA PHE A 147 19.21 -4.72 -6.11
C PHE A 147 19.14 -4.37 -4.61
N ARG A 148 19.29 -5.36 -3.72
CA ARG A 148 19.31 -5.17 -2.26
C ARG A 148 20.61 -4.55 -1.72
N ASP A 149 21.67 -4.53 -2.52
CA ASP A 149 22.98 -3.99 -2.12
C ASP A 149 23.09 -2.46 -2.35
N ASN A 150 21.94 -1.77 -2.37
CA ASN A 150 21.85 -0.33 -2.64
C ASN A 150 21.27 0.41 -1.43
N ALA A 151 21.73 1.63 -1.21
CA ALA A 151 21.23 2.52 -0.16
C ALA A 151 20.21 3.53 -0.69
N HIS A 152 19.25 3.90 0.16
CA HIS A 152 18.25 4.92 -0.12
C HIS A 152 18.27 6.00 0.97
N LYS A 153 17.88 7.23 0.62
CA LYS A 153 17.76 8.34 1.57
C LYS A 153 16.45 8.22 2.33
N SER A 154 16.49 8.35 3.65
CA SER A 154 15.30 8.40 4.49
C SER A 154 14.48 9.65 4.19
N VAL A 155 13.18 9.48 3.91
CA VAL A 155 12.21 10.57 3.72
C VAL A 155 11.75 11.18 5.04
N ILE A 156 12.12 10.56 6.16
CA ILE A 156 11.78 11.02 7.52
C ILE A 156 12.95 11.81 8.12
N THR A 157 14.17 11.28 8.02
CA THR A 157 15.36 11.87 8.67
C THR A 157 16.31 12.57 7.69
N GLY A 158 16.14 12.36 6.39
CA GLY A 158 17.06 12.87 5.38
C GLY A 158 18.43 12.17 5.35
N THR A 159 18.68 11.19 6.21
CA THR A 159 19.96 10.45 6.26
C THR A 159 20.01 9.39 5.17
N LEU A 160 21.14 9.28 4.46
CA LEU A 160 21.39 8.16 3.55
C LEU A 160 21.67 6.90 4.37
N ALA A 161 21.01 5.80 4.06
CA ALA A 161 21.29 4.51 4.71
C ALA A 161 22.75 4.07 4.47
N PRO A 162 23.42 3.46 5.45
CA PRO A 162 24.74 2.87 5.21
C PRO A 162 24.62 1.64 4.30
N THR A 163 25.71 1.32 3.60
CA THR A 163 25.83 0.02 2.94
C THR A 163 25.94 -1.08 4.00
N HIS A 164 25.22 -2.18 3.82
CA HIS A 164 25.30 -3.34 4.71
C HIS A 164 26.71 -3.96 4.66
N HIS A 165 27.15 -4.55 5.78
CA HIS A 165 28.51 -5.12 5.91
C HIS A 165 28.75 -6.37 5.06
N THR A 166 27.71 -6.94 4.45
CA THR A 166 27.79 -8.17 3.63
C THR A 166 26.82 -8.08 2.45
N PRO A 167 27.27 -8.35 1.20
CA PRO A 167 26.38 -8.44 0.05
C PRO A 167 25.27 -9.47 0.23
N TRP A 168 24.08 -9.21 -0.32
CA TRP A 168 22.90 -10.03 -0.10
C TRP A 168 23.09 -11.51 -0.43
N LYS A 169 23.81 -11.82 -1.52
CA LYS A 169 24.10 -13.20 -1.93
C LYS A 169 24.89 -13.98 -0.88
N ASP A 170 25.76 -13.29 -0.14
CA ASP A 170 26.69 -13.90 0.82
C ASP A 170 26.15 -13.81 2.26
N ALA A 171 25.09 -13.03 2.49
CA ALA A 171 24.39 -12.88 3.78
C ALA A 171 23.41 -14.04 4.02
N LEU A 172 23.95 -15.25 4.28
CA LEU A 172 23.17 -16.48 4.45
C LEU A 172 22.44 -16.60 5.81
N GLU A 173 22.88 -15.83 6.80
CA GLU A 173 22.30 -15.80 8.14
C GLU A 173 21.30 -14.65 8.23
N ASP A 174 20.05 -14.94 8.61
CA ASP A 174 18.91 -14.05 8.54
C ASP A 174 18.42 -13.49 9.89
N SER A 175 19.20 -13.71 10.96
CA SER A 175 18.90 -13.18 12.29
C SER A 175 19.13 -11.67 12.35
N MET A 176 18.31 -11.02 13.20
CA MET A 176 18.50 -9.62 13.56
C MET A 176 19.87 -9.38 14.21
N GLU A 177 20.38 -10.33 15.01
CA GLU A 177 21.69 -10.19 15.66
C GLU A 177 22.82 -10.09 14.63
N SER A 178 22.81 -10.93 13.60
CA SER A 178 23.80 -10.89 12.53
C SER A 178 23.72 -9.60 11.70
N PHE A 179 22.50 -9.19 11.35
CA PHE A 179 22.23 -7.99 10.55
C PHE A 179 22.66 -6.67 11.21
N LEU A 180 22.66 -6.63 12.55
CA LEU A 180 22.99 -5.43 13.34
C LEU A 180 24.44 -5.40 13.84
N LYS A 181 25.31 -6.31 13.36
CA LYS A 181 26.73 -6.31 13.75
C LYS A 181 27.42 -5.05 13.23
N ASN A 182 28.32 -4.51 14.06
CA ASN A 182 29.18 -3.39 13.72
C ASN A 182 30.52 -3.88 13.18
#